data_AF-A0A0M8YA22-F1
#
_entry.id   AF-A0A0M8YA22-F1
#
_cell.length_a   1.000
_cell.length_b   1.000
_cell.length_c   1.000
_cell.angle_alpha   90.00
_cell.angle_beta   90.00
_cell.angle_gamma   90.00
#
_symmetry.space_group_name_H-M   'P 1'
#
loop_
_entity.id
_entity.type
_entity.pdbx_description
1 polymer ?
#
loop_
_entity_poly.entity_id
_entity_poly.type
_entity_poly.pdbx_seq_one_letter_code
_entity_poly.pdbx_strand_id
1 'polypeptide(L)'
;MARVGTDAAVLPIRHDGALTLLGPVVGGGGPGVCLVCAEDTRLAAQSTAVPRRDEDMRLGGVPSPVHGPLIAALTDRVLADPDAYRDRVLAVRTDLSTVSEHRIRPRPDGCPACAPLPEDTAESAAVVREPVPVSPGTLRGVNPLTDGHALFDALVDQRHGPVVGLSHIGDLSLPAVSARVVTDGEGVQAGFGRTGTFAASERVALFESVERLAGMRPRRARTVLEASFAELGPGRAVEPTRLGLPDMPSPHVVPYTPDARTRWVHGWSYTRSTAVAVPEHVVYWGRTPGPRFVSETSNGCGTGNSLTEAVLYGLFEVAERDAFLMAWYQRTPLPSLEVRDELTSHLSDRLEQLGYRLECYDATNDLAVPAVLTMARYTGAGSAAPRVFFAAGAGTDPDAALRSAAVEVAVDVESAAKRARTDPAEHDRERLLRMLREPELIRTMEDHVAVNGLPEAADRHDFLRPTDPVPPTRPDVPLDDLDALLEHYVTAWAALDLEVIAVDLTDPVERDRLGLHSAKVVVPGTLPMTFGERDRRTHGIPRLRPTGPLLPHPFP
;
A
#
# COMPACT_ATOMS: atom_id res chain seq x y z
N MET A 1 -1.77 29.48 15.23
CA MET A 1 -2.02 29.48 16.69
C MET A 1 -0.83 28.89 17.41
N ALA A 2 -0.10 29.75 18.13
CA ALA A 2 1.14 29.45 18.82
C ALA A 2 0.94 28.49 20.00
N ARG A 3 2.01 27.78 20.41
CA ARG A 3 2.11 27.20 21.75
C ARG A 3 1.64 28.27 22.75
N VAL A 4 0.59 27.98 23.51
CA VAL A 4 0.23 28.83 24.64
C VAL A 4 1.44 28.81 25.56
N GLY A 5 2.18 29.93 25.62
CA GLY A 5 3.43 30.07 26.38
C GLY A 5 3.18 30.20 27.87
N THR A 6 2.30 29.35 28.41
CA THR A 6 1.98 29.28 29.82
C THR A 6 2.63 28.04 30.42
N ASP A 7 3.32 28.21 31.54
CA ASP A 7 3.78 27.09 32.38
C ASP A 7 2.61 26.27 32.95
N ALA A 8 1.38 26.78 32.85
CA ALA A 8 0.16 26.08 33.23
C ALA A 8 -0.37 25.20 32.09
N ALA A 9 -0.91 24.03 32.46
CA ALA A 9 -1.72 23.20 31.58
C ALA A 9 -3.05 23.90 31.27
N VAL A 10 -3.45 23.88 30.00
CA VAL A 10 -4.68 24.50 29.48
C VAL A 10 -5.49 23.42 28.78
N LEU A 11 -6.78 23.36 29.10
CA LEU A 11 -7.76 22.53 28.39
C LEU A 11 -8.57 23.39 27.42
N PRO A 12 -8.32 23.31 26.10
CA PRO A 12 -9.16 23.97 25.11
C PRO A 12 -10.54 23.30 25.07
N ILE A 13 -11.60 24.11 25.11
CA ILE A 13 -12.97 23.65 24.87
C ILE A 13 -13.47 24.38 23.63
N ARG A 14 -13.86 23.62 22.61
CA ARG A 14 -14.35 24.16 21.34
C ARG A 14 -15.76 23.68 21.06
N HIS A 15 -16.61 24.59 20.63
CA HIS A 15 -17.94 24.29 20.12
C HIS A 15 -17.93 24.38 18.59
N ASP A 16 -18.55 23.42 17.92
CA ASP A 16 -18.65 23.26 16.47
C ASP A 16 -20.03 22.68 16.15
N GLY A 17 -21.04 23.55 16.02
CA GLY A 17 -22.43 23.15 15.87
C GLY A 17 -22.92 22.25 17.01
N ALA A 18 -23.33 21.02 16.67
CA ALA A 18 -23.78 19.99 17.64
C ALA A 18 -22.63 19.19 18.27
N LEU A 19 -21.38 19.60 18.07
CA LEU A 19 -20.19 18.95 18.58
C LEU A 19 -19.45 19.89 19.54
N THR A 20 -19.16 19.42 20.75
CA THR A 20 -18.22 20.08 21.66
C THR A 20 -16.99 19.19 21.85
N LEU A 21 -15.81 19.75 21.64
CA LEU A 21 -14.53 19.07 21.81
C LEU A 21 -13.81 19.63 23.02
N LEU A 22 -13.36 18.75 23.91
CA LEU A 22 -12.49 19.08 25.04
C LEU A 22 -11.13 18.45 24.79
N GLY A 23 -10.08 19.27 24.71
CA GLY A 23 -8.71 18.83 24.51
C GLY A 23 -8.17 19.02 23.08
N PRO A 24 -6.95 18.53 22.81
CA PRO A 24 -6.04 17.93 23.78
C PRO A 24 -5.55 18.96 24.80
N VAL A 25 -5.11 18.51 25.98
CA VAL A 25 -4.46 19.38 26.96
C VAL A 25 -3.15 19.90 26.37
N VAL A 26 -2.94 21.21 26.44
CA VAL A 26 -1.74 21.90 25.92
C VAL A 26 -1.05 22.72 27.02
N GLY A 27 0.23 23.04 26.85
CA GLY A 27 1.01 23.79 27.85
C GLY A 27 1.56 22.92 28.98
N GLY A 28 2.25 23.52 29.96
CA GLY A 28 2.75 22.79 31.14
C GLY A 28 3.83 21.73 30.89
N GLY A 29 4.68 21.92 29.87
CA GLY A 29 5.95 21.19 29.69
C GLY A 29 5.90 19.71 29.26
N GLY A 30 4.77 19.01 29.40
CA GLY A 30 4.66 17.60 29.03
C GLY A 30 4.54 17.34 27.51
N PRO A 31 5.04 16.19 27.01
CA PRO A 31 4.89 15.79 25.61
C PRO A 31 3.41 15.56 25.27
N GLY A 32 2.97 16.01 24.09
CA GLY A 32 1.56 15.94 23.70
C GLY A 32 1.32 16.42 22.27
N VAL A 33 0.08 16.27 21.80
CA VAL A 33 -0.33 16.69 20.46
C VAL A 33 -0.85 18.12 20.52
N CYS A 34 -0.41 18.99 19.60
CA CYS A 34 -0.91 20.35 19.56
C CYS A 34 -2.34 20.44 19.00
N LEU A 35 -3.05 21.51 19.34
CA LEU A 35 -4.41 21.77 18.86
C LEU A 35 -4.51 21.81 17.32
N VAL A 36 -3.45 22.25 16.64
CA VAL A 36 -3.40 22.27 15.17
C VAL A 36 -3.43 20.86 14.60
N CYS A 37 -2.68 19.92 15.18
CA CYS A 37 -2.71 18.52 14.75
C CYS A 37 -4.04 17.85 15.09
N ALA A 38 -4.61 18.16 16.25
CA ALA A 38 -5.95 17.67 16.61
C ALA A 38 -6.99 18.09 15.57
N GLU A 39 -6.94 19.34 15.13
CA GLU A 39 -7.89 19.81 14.13
C GLU A 39 -7.60 19.30 12.72
N ASP A 40 -6.32 19.27 12.33
CA ASP A 40 -5.91 18.80 11.00
C ASP A 40 -6.33 17.35 10.79
N THR A 41 -6.04 16.46 11.74
CA THR A 41 -6.43 15.04 11.69
C THR A 41 -7.96 14.88 11.68
N ARG A 42 -8.68 15.71 12.44
CA ARG A 42 -10.15 15.69 12.46
C ARG A 42 -10.77 16.04 11.11
N LEU A 43 -10.28 17.11 10.48
CA LEU A 43 -10.79 17.56 9.19
C LEU A 43 -10.39 16.57 8.09
N ALA A 44 -9.17 16.02 8.17
CA ALA A 44 -8.70 14.97 7.27
C ALA A 44 -9.61 13.73 7.27
N ALA A 45 -10.13 13.34 8.44
CA ALA A 45 -10.99 12.17 8.58
C ALA A 45 -12.38 12.32 7.93
N GLN A 46 -12.85 13.55 7.71
CA GLN A 46 -14.19 13.79 7.18
C GLN A 46 -14.28 13.54 5.67
N SER A 47 -13.41 14.18 4.90
CA SER A 47 -13.33 14.03 3.44
C SER A 47 -12.11 14.74 2.89
N THR A 48 -11.61 14.28 1.74
CA THR A 48 -10.55 14.94 0.98
C THR A 48 -10.95 16.32 0.46
N ALA A 49 -12.25 16.61 0.38
CA ALA A 49 -12.78 17.91 -0.07
C ALA A 49 -12.90 18.96 1.05
N VAL A 50 -12.72 18.55 2.32
CA VAL A 50 -12.87 19.48 3.45
C VAL A 50 -11.62 20.37 3.52
N PRO A 51 -11.78 21.72 3.47
CA PRO A 51 -10.67 22.62 3.68
C PRO A 51 -10.02 22.34 5.02
N ARG A 52 -8.69 22.37 5.07
CA ARG A 52 -7.89 22.14 6.28
C ARG A 52 -6.57 22.87 6.13
N ARG A 53 -5.93 23.22 7.25
CA ARG A 53 -4.69 24.01 7.28
C ARG A 53 -4.83 25.40 6.63
N ASP A 54 -6.07 25.86 6.47
CA ASP A 54 -6.40 27.19 6.00
C ASP A 54 -6.34 28.17 7.18
N GLU A 55 -5.49 29.19 7.05
CA GLU A 55 -5.30 30.20 8.10
C GLU A 55 -6.52 31.11 8.27
N ASP A 56 -7.35 31.23 7.22
CA ASP A 56 -8.60 32.00 7.24
C ASP A 56 -9.78 31.20 7.81
N MET A 57 -9.57 29.91 8.11
CA MET A 57 -10.60 29.04 8.66
C MET A 57 -11.04 29.53 10.04
N ARG A 58 -12.29 29.98 10.11
CA ARG A 58 -12.92 30.36 11.38
C ARG A 58 -13.66 29.17 11.95
N LEU A 59 -13.13 28.64 13.04
CA LEU A 59 -13.77 27.61 13.83
C LEU A 59 -14.59 28.28 14.94
N GLY A 60 -15.88 27.95 15.02
CA GLY A 60 -16.77 28.53 16.02
C GLY A 60 -18.05 27.72 16.18
N GLY A 61 -18.71 27.91 17.31
CA GLY A 61 -19.95 27.24 17.66
C GLY A 61 -20.52 27.81 18.95
N VAL A 62 -21.76 27.45 19.25
CA VAL A 62 -22.46 27.94 20.43
C VAL A 62 -22.49 26.82 21.48
N PRO A 63 -22.11 27.09 22.74
CA PRO A 63 -22.26 26.10 23.80
C PRO A 63 -23.74 25.74 23.97
N SER A 64 -24.05 24.45 24.07
CA SER A 64 -25.39 24.01 24.42
C SER A 64 -25.60 24.19 25.94
N PRO A 65 -26.51 25.07 26.40
CA PRO A 65 -26.69 25.34 27.83
C PRO A 65 -27.10 24.08 28.62
N VAL A 66 -27.87 23.20 27.98
CA VAL A 66 -28.33 21.92 28.57
C VAL A 66 -27.16 20.99 28.90
N HIS A 67 -26.06 21.06 28.14
CA HIS A 67 -24.88 20.22 28.33
C HIS A 67 -23.82 20.85 29.25
N GLY A 68 -24.07 22.05 29.79
CA GLY A 68 -23.14 22.75 30.68
C GLY A 68 -22.66 21.90 31.86
N PRO A 69 -23.54 21.24 32.62
CA PRO A 69 -23.13 20.36 33.72
C PRO A 69 -22.27 19.17 33.28
N LEU A 70 -22.57 18.57 32.12
CA LEU A 70 -21.77 17.48 31.56
C LEU A 70 -20.38 17.96 31.14
N ILE A 71 -20.30 19.09 30.42
CA ILE A 71 -19.03 19.70 29.99
C ILE A 71 -18.17 20.06 31.21
N ALA A 72 -18.78 20.60 32.28
CA ALA A 72 -18.08 20.90 33.53
C ALA A 72 -17.54 19.62 34.19
N ALA A 73 -18.34 18.56 34.31
CA ALA A 73 -17.89 17.29 34.88
C ALA A 73 -16.75 16.64 34.06
N LEU A 74 -16.82 16.71 32.73
CA LEU A 74 -15.73 16.24 31.87
C LEU A 74 -14.48 17.11 31.98
N THR A 75 -14.64 18.42 32.16
CA THR A 75 -13.54 19.36 32.42
C THR A 75 -12.84 18.99 33.72
N ASP A 76 -13.59 18.78 34.81
CA ASP A 76 -13.03 18.36 36.09
C ASP A 76 -12.31 17.02 35.98
N ARG A 77 -12.89 16.05 35.24
CA ARG A 77 -12.26 14.76 34.97
C ARG A 77 -10.91 14.91 34.25
N VAL A 78 -10.83 15.80 33.26
CA VAL A 78 -9.58 16.03 32.51
C VAL A 78 -8.56 16.78 33.37
N LEU A 79 -8.99 17.78 34.13
CA LEU A 79 -8.10 18.57 34.98
C LEU A 79 -7.58 17.80 36.20
N ALA A 80 -8.26 16.71 36.60
CA ALA A 80 -7.78 15.81 37.65
C ALA A 80 -6.53 15.01 37.23
N ASP A 81 -6.35 14.75 35.92
CA ASP A 81 -5.16 14.10 35.36
C ASP A 81 -4.85 14.67 33.96
N PRO A 82 -4.31 15.90 33.85
CA PRO A 82 -4.11 16.57 32.58
C PRO A 82 -3.15 15.82 31.64
N ASP A 83 -2.20 15.06 32.21
CA ASP A 83 -1.18 14.34 31.45
C ASP A 83 -1.79 13.18 30.65
N ALA A 84 -2.82 12.51 31.17
CA ALA A 84 -3.54 11.45 30.45
C ALA A 84 -4.33 11.94 29.22
N TYR A 85 -4.57 13.26 29.09
CA TYR A 85 -5.35 13.87 28.00
C TYR A 85 -4.51 14.76 27.07
N ARG A 86 -3.18 14.61 27.08
CA ARG A 86 -2.28 15.33 26.17
C ARG A 86 -2.33 14.85 24.72
N ASP A 87 -2.85 13.65 24.49
CA ASP A 87 -3.07 13.06 23.17
C ASP A 87 -4.52 12.63 22.97
N ARG A 88 -5.46 13.16 23.76
CA ARG A 88 -6.88 12.77 23.69
C ARG A 88 -7.81 13.96 23.53
N VAL A 89 -8.89 13.74 22.80
CA VAL A 89 -10.03 14.66 22.72
C VAL A 89 -11.30 13.95 23.15
N LEU A 90 -12.06 14.58 24.03
CA LEU A 90 -13.42 14.19 24.35
C LEU A 90 -14.36 14.91 23.40
N ALA A 91 -15.20 14.15 22.72
CA ALA A 91 -16.22 14.66 21.81
C ALA A 91 -17.60 14.45 22.43
N VAL A 92 -18.30 15.56 22.68
CA VAL A 92 -19.69 15.56 23.13
C VAL A 92 -20.58 15.88 21.93
N ARG A 93 -21.40 14.93 21.50
CA ARG A 93 -22.45 15.14 20.50
C ARG A 93 -23.71 15.62 21.20
N THR A 94 -23.97 16.92 21.15
CA THR A 94 -25.09 17.55 21.86
C THR A 94 -26.45 17.22 21.25
N ASP A 95 -26.47 16.74 20.01
CA ASP A 95 -27.67 16.24 19.33
C ASP A 95 -28.03 14.81 19.75
N LEU A 96 -27.04 13.98 20.11
CA LEU A 96 -27.22 12.59 20.51
C LEU A 96 -27.06 12.37 22.03
N SER A 97 -26.60 13.39 22.76
CA SER A 97 -26.18 13.29 24.16
C SER A 97 -25.15 12.19 24.41
N THR A 98 -24.24 11.96 23.45
CA THR A 98 -23.18 10.95 23.57
C THR A 98 -21.82 11.62 23.82
N VAL A 99 -20.97 10.90 24.56
CA VAL A 99 -19.58 11.27 24.81
C VAL A 99 -18.70 10.16 24.22
N SER A 100 -17.75 10.54 23.39
CA SER A 100 -16.72 9.64 22.88
C SER A 100 -15.34 10.20 23.17
N GLU A 101 -14.36 9.31 23.28
CA GLU A 101 -12.98 9.65 23.52
C GLU A 101 -12.15 9.23 22.32
N HIS A 102 -11.31 10.14 21.84
CA HIS A 102 -10.55 9.97 20.62
C HIS A 102 -9.07 10.19 20.88
N ARG A 103 -8.23 9.24 20.50
CA ARG A 103 -6.77 9.39 20.59
C ARG A 103 -6.26 10.08 19.33
N ILE A 104 -5.49 11.13 19.53
CA ILE A 104 -4.97 11.98 18.47
C ILE A 104 -3.54 11.58 18.14
N ARG A 105 -3.20 11.69 16.86
CA ARG A 105 -1.86 11.50 16.34
C ARG A 105 -1.35 12.85 15.83
N PRO A 106 -0.05 13.15 15.97
CA PRO A 106 0.53 14.27 15.24
C PRO A 106 0.27 14.13 13.74
N ARG A 107 0.18 15.25 13.03
CA ARG A 107 0.06 15.21 11.57
C ARG A 107 1.26 14.47 10.98
N PRO A 108 1.06 13.64 9.95
CA PRO A 108 2.09 12.70 9.50
C PRO A 108 3.24 13.34 8.74
N ASP A 109 3.08 14.56 8.23
CA ASP A 109 4.11 15.32 7.50
C ASP A 109 5.06 16.12 8.41
N GLY A 110 5.05 15.85 9.72
CA GLY A 110 5.89 16.53 10.69
C GLY A 110 5.31 17.85 11.17
N CYS A 111 4.78 17.86 12.39
CA CYS A 111 4.32 19.10 13.01
C CYS A 111 5.51 19.86 13.61
N PRO A 112 5.85 21.08 13.14
CA PRO A 112 6.95 21.85 13.72
C PRO A 112 6.71 22.19 15.20
N ALA A 113 5.46 22.15 15.66
CA ALA A 113 5.10 22.49 17.04
C ALA A 113 5.19 21.31 18.02
N CYS A 114 4.77 20.11 17.64
CA CYS A 114 4.65 18.97 18.56
C CYS A 114 5.34 17.67 18.11
N ALA A 115 5.69 17.53 16.83
CA ALA A 115 6.33 16.33 16.30
C ALA A 115 7.11 16.68 15.01
N PRO A 116 8.18 17.49 15.09
CA PRO A 116 8.98 17.81 13.93
C PRO A 116 9.69 16.55 13.43
N LEU A 117 9.70 16.34 12.11
CA LEU A 117 10.49 15.25 11.54
C LEU A 117 11.95 15.69 11.41
N PRO A 118 12.91 14.78 11.69
CA PRO A 118 14.32 15.03 11.41
C PRO A 118 14.55 15.18 9.90
N GLU A 119 15.72 15.70 9.51
CA GLU A 119 16.13 15.70 8.11
C GLU A 119 16.50 14.30 7.64
N ASP A 120 16.15 13.98 6.41
CA ASP A 120 16.58 12.75 5.77
C ASP A 120 18.06 12.85 5.38
N THR A 121 18.87 11.92 5.88
CA THR A 121 20.33 11.91 5.73
C THR A 121 20.83 10.52 5.39
N ALA A 122 21.98 10.44 4.71
CA ALA A 122 22.61 9.17 4.36
C ALA A 122 22.92 8.32 5.61
N GLU A 123 23.34 8.94 6.70
CA GLU A 123 23.61 8.28 7.98
C GLU A 123 22.33 7.70 8.59
N SER A 124 21.20 8.39 8.47
CA SER A 124 19.92 7.93 9.00
C SER A 124 19.31 6.76 8.22
N ALA A 125 19.81 6.48 7.01
CA ALA A 125 19.41 5.34 6.19
C ALA A 125 20.25 4.09 6.45
N ALA A 126 21.31 4.18 7.27
CA ALA A 126 22.15 3.04 7.59
C ALA A 126 21.36 1.94 8.32
N VAL A 127 21.46 0.71 7.83
CA VAL A 127 20.81 -0.46 8.43
C VAL A 127 21.87 -1.29 9.15
N VAL A 128 21.58 -1.61 10.41
CA VAL A 128 22.31 -2.62 11.16
C VAL A 128 21.60 -3.95 10.95
N ARG A 129 22.35 -4.96 10.50
CA ARG A 129 21.82 -6.30 10.27
C ARG A 129 22.00 -7.16 11.49
N GLU A 130 20.94 -7.87 11.86
CA GLU A 130 20.90 -8.77 12.99
C GLU A 130 19.96 -9.95 12.67
N PRO A 131 20.18 -11.14 13.27
CA PRO A 131 19.27 -12.27 13.12
C PRO A 131 17.86 -11.91 13.54
N VAL A 132 16.88 -12.28 12.71
CA VAL A 132 15.45 -12.07 12.94
C VAL A 132 14.75 -13.42 12.91
N PRO A 133 14.68 -14.13 14.06
CA PRO A 133 14.09 -15.46 14.12
C PRO A 133 12.57 -15.41 13.87
N VAL A 134 12.05 -16.45 13.21
CA VAL A 134 10.63 -16.57 12.92
C VAL A 134 9.89 -17.47 13.90
N SER A 135 8.58 -17.30 13.97
CA SER A 135 7.71 -18.30 14.62
C SER A 135 7.66 -19.57 13.76
N PRO A 136 7.78 -20.78 14.33
CA PRO A 136 7.79 -22.03 13.57
C PRO A 136 6.59 -22.16 12.63
N GLY A 137 6.85 -22.52 11.36
CA GLY A 137 5.81 -22.66 10.33
C GLY A 137 5.31 -21.33 9.75
N THR A 138 5.96 -20.21 10.08
CA THR A 138 5.64 -18.89 9.52
C THR A 138 6.92 -18.22 9.03
N LEU A 139 6.77 -17.18 8.20
CA LEU A 139 7.84 -16.22 7.90
C LEU A 139 7.63 -14.89 8.64
N ARG A 140 7.21 -14.97 9.91
CA ARG A 140 6.82 -13.80 10.70
C ARG A 140 7.46 -13.86 12.09
N GLY A 141 7.96 -12.72 12.55
CA GLY A 141 8.31 -12.53 13.96
C GLY A 141 7.07 -12.51 14.88
N VAL A 142 7.27 -12.69 16.18
CA VAL A 142 6.21 -12.54 17.18
C VAL A 142 5.99 -11.06 17.48
N ASN A 143 4.73 -10.60 17.50
CA ASN A 143 4.41 -9.22 17.86
C ASN A 143 3.14 -9.11 18.72
N PRO A 144 3.26 -9.12 20.06
CA PRO A 144 2.11 -9.05 20.95
C PRO A 144 1.41 -7.67 20.93
N LEU A 145 2.04 -6.61 20.40
CA LEU A 145 1.44 -5.28 20.30
C LEU A 145 0.33 -5.21 19.25
N THR A 146 0.21 -6.24 18.41
CA THR A 146 -0.84 -6.33 17.39
C THR A 146 -1.92 -7.34 17.74
N ASP A 147 -1.85 -8.00 18.89
CA ASP A 147 -2.80 -9.05 19.27
C ASP A 147 -4.17 -8.49 19.70
N GLY A 148 -5.19 -9.34 19.61
CA GLY A 148 -6.55 -8.99 20.03
C GLY A 148 -7.09 -7.77 19.29
N HIS A 149 -7.49 -6.74 20.06
CA HIS A 149 -8.07 -5.51 19.53
C HIS A 149 -7.06 -4.34 19.42
N ALA A 150 -5.79 -4.56 19.77
CA ALA A 150 -4.79 -3.48 19.84
C ALA A 150 -4.59 -2.78 18.48
N LEU A 151 -4.59 -3.54 17.39
CA LEU A 151 -4.47 -3.01 16.04
C LEU A 151 -5.67 -2.12 15.67
N PHE A 152 -6.89 -2.57 16.00
CA PHE A 152 -8.11 -1.80 15.80
C PHE A 152 -8.09 -0.51 16.63
N ASP A 153 -7.84 -0.61 17.94
CA ASP A 153 -7.82 0.52 18.87
C ASP A 153 -6.78 1.59 18.51
N ALA A 154 -5.66 1.17 17.91
CA ALA A 154 -4.63 2.09 17.46
C ALA A 154 -5.03 2.84 16.19
N LEU A 155 -5.65 2.15 15.21
CA LEU A 155 -5.81 2.65 13.85
C LEU A 155 -7.21 3.18 13.53
N VAL A 156 -8.26 2.61 14.11
CA VAL A 156 -9.64 2.84 13.71
C VAL A 156 -10.30 3.89 14.59
N ASP A 157 -10.54 5.07 14.02
CA ASP A 157 -11.32 6.12 14.65
C ASP A 157 -11.96 7.01 13.57
N GLN A 158 -13.28 7.05 13.54
CA GLN A 158 -14.05 7.79 12.51
C GLN A 158 -13.81 9.30 12.52
N ARG A 159 -13.27 9.85 13.62
CA ARG A 159 -13.09 11.28 13.82
C ARG A 159 -11.64 11.70 13.72
N HIS A 160 -10.69 10.93 14.23
CA HIS A 160 -9.26 11.33 14.26
C HIS A 160 -8.30 10.22 13.80
N GLY A 161 -8.83 9.04 13.47
CA GLY A 161 -8.02 7.87 13.15
C GLY A 161 -7.46 7.93 11.73
N PRO A 162 -6.31 7.27 11.50
CA PRO A 162 -5.81 7.07 10.15
C PRO A 162 -6.71 6.13 9.33
N VAL A 163 -7.48 5.26 9.99
CA VAL A 163 -8.55 4.44 9.39
C VAL A 163 -9.89 4.95 9.93
N VAL A 164 -10.74 5.43 9.02
CA VAL A 164 -11.99 6.13 9.36
C VAL A 164 -13.24 5.26 9.24
N GLY A 165 -13.06 3.99 8.86
CA GLY A 165 -14.13 3.02 8.88
C GLY A 165 -13.73 1.69 8.25
N LEU A 166 -14.40 0.64 8.73
CA LEU A 166 -14.33 -0.69 8.17
C LEU A 166 -15.65 -1.02 7.46
N SER A 167 -15.58 -1.75 6.34
CA SER A 167 -16.75 -2.30 5.67
C SER A 167 -16.59 -3.80 5.51
N HIS A 168 -17.51 -4.55 6.10
CA HIS A 168 -17.57 -6.01 5.98
C HIS A 168 -18.34 -6.37 4.72
N ILE A 169 -17.68 -7.09 3.82
CA ILE A 169 -18.22 -7.50 2.53
C ILE A 169 -18.69 -8.96 2.69
N GLY A 170 -19.99 -9.13 2.85
CA GLY A 170 -20.62 -10.43 3.13
C GLY A 170 -21.27 -11.12 1.92
N ASP A 171 -21.15 -10.52 0.73
CA ASP A 171 -21.69 -11.06 -0.53
C ASP A 171 -20.65 -11.82 -1.37
N LEU A 172 -19.44 -12.02 -0.84
CA LEU A 172 -18.36 -12.80 -1.45
C LEU A 172 -18.29 -14.22 -0.86
N SER A 173 -17.60 -15.11 -1.56
CA SER A 173 -17.41 -16.50 -1.16
C SER A 173 -16.49 -16.70 0.05
N LEU A 174 -15.82 -15.63 0.48
CA LEU A 174 -15.05 -15.59 1.71
C LEU A 174 -15.24 -14.25 2.42
N PRO A 175 -15.05 -14.21 3.75
CA PRO A 175 -15.01 -12.97 4.51
C PRO A 175 -14.01 -11.97 3.94
N ALA A 176 -14.50 -10.81 3.51
CA ALA A 176 -13.64 -9.70 3.11
C ALA A 176 -13.97 -8.43 3.88
N VAL A 177 -12.93 -7.64 4.16
CA VAL A 177 -13.03 -6.37 4.87
C VAL A 177 -12.25 -5.32 4.10
N SER A 178 -12.83 -4.13 3.94
CA SER A 178 -12.09 -2.95 3.49
C SER A 178 -11.93 -1.96 4.64
N ALA A 179 -10.73 -1.40 4.79
CA ALA A 179 -10.35 -0.45 5.81
C ALA A 179 -10.01 0.89 5.17
N ARG A 180 -10.93 1.85 5.22
CA ARG A 180 -10.81 3.14 4.52
C ARG A 180 -9.81 4.05 5.23
N VAL A 181 -8.73 4.41 4.54
CA VAL A 181 -7.66 5.25 5.09
C VAL A 181 -7.84 6.72 4.78
N VAL A 182 -7.22 7.58 5.60
CA VAL A 182 -7.13 9.02 5.36
C VAL A 182 -5.96 9.31 4.41
N THR A 183 -6.30 9.85 3.25
CA THR A 183 -5.41 9.98 2.08
C THR A 183 -4.97 11.40 1.79
N ASP A 184 -5.41 12.37 2.58
CA ASP A 184 -4.91 13.74 2.53
C ASP A 184 -5.05 14.47 1.18
N GLY A 185 -5.96 14.02 0.33
CA GLY A 185 -6.20 14.56 -1.02
C GLY A 185 -5.95 13.54 -2.15
N GLU A 186 -5.38 12.37 -1.85
CA GLU A 186 -5.05 11.31 -2.83
C GLU A 186 -6.24 10.39 -3.19
N GLY A 187 -7.45 10.95 -3.26
CA GLY A 187 -8.66 10.17 -3.54
C GLY A 187 -9.04 9.20 -2.43
N VAL A 188 -9.87 8.20 -2.72
CA VAL A 188 -10.26 7.17 -1.73
C VAL A 188 -9.26 6.01 -1.79
N GLN A 189 -8.67 5.64 -0.67
CA GLN A 189 -7.82 4.46 -0.54
C GLN A 189 -8.34 3.59 0.61
N ALA A 190 -8.09 2.29 0.52
CA ALA A 190 -8.41 1.36 1.58
C ALA A 190 -7.43 0.18 1.57
N GLY A 191 -7.12 -0.37 2.74
CA GLY A 191 -6.57 -1.72 2.84
C GLY A 191 -7.67 -2.77 2.67
N PHE A 192 -7.34 -3.95 2.17
CA PHE A 192 -8.25 -5.04 1.89
C PHE A 192 -7.75 -6.35 2.50
N GLY A 193 -8.60 -6.98 3.31
CA GLY A 193 -8.29 -8.30 3.85
C GLY A 193 -9.32 -9.32 3.38
N ARG A 194 -8.82 -10.49 2.96
CA ARG A 194 -9.60 -11.58 2.37
C ARG A 194 -9.06 -12.89 2.94
N THR A 195 -9.79 -13.51 3.86
CA THR A 195 -9.35 -14.69 4.61
C THR A 195 -10.54 -15.56 4.99
N GLY A 196 -10.32 -16.67 5.72
CA GLY A 196 -11.39 -17.55 6.18
C GLY A 196 -12.32 -16.98 7.27
N THR A 197 -12.02 -15.83 7.89
CA THR A 197 -12.87 -15.22 8.93
C THR A 197 -12.86 -13.69 8.85
N PHE A 198 -13.94 -13.03 9.30
CA PHE A 198 -13.96 -11.55 9.33
C PHE A 198 -12.89 -10.95 10.25
N ALA A 199 -12.59 -11.59 11.38
CA ALA A 199 -11.56 -11.11 12.31
C ALA A 199 -10.15 -11.15 11.68
N ALA A 200 -9.82 -12.23 10.96
CA ALA A 200 -8.54 -12.32 10.24
C ALA A 200 -8.51 -11.36 9.03
N SER A 201 -9.61 -11.19 8.32
CA SER A 201 -9.72 -10.22 7.22
C SER A 201 -9.61 -8.78 7.70
N GLU A 202 -10.21 -8.43 8.83
CA GLU A 202 -10.05 -7.12 9.46
C GLU A 202 -8.58 -6.86 9.79
N ARG A 203 -7.90 -7.84 10.41
CA ARG A 203 -6.47 -7.75 10.71
C ARG A 203 -5.66 -7.46 9.44
N VAL A 204 -5.83 -8.25 8.38
CA VAL A 204 -5.08 -8.05 7.11
C VAL A 204 -5.38 -6.68 6.50
N ALA A 205 -6.65 -6.25 6.48
CA ALA A 205 -7.03 -4.93 5.95
C ALA A 205 -6.37 -3.77 6.72
N LEU A 206 -6.21 -3.92 8.04
CA LEU A 206 -5.53 -2.94 8.89
C LEU A 206 -4.01 -2.93 8.68
N PHE A 207 -3.38 -4.10 8.49
CA PHE A 207 -1.95 -4.17 8.11
C PHE A 207 -1.69 -3.48 6.77
N GLU A 208 -2.50 -3.77 5.75
CA GLU A 208 -2.37 -3.10 4.45
C GLU A 208 -2.66 -1.59 4.56
N SER A 209 -3.54 -1.18 5.48
CA SER A 209 -3.78 0.24 5.75
C SER A 209 -2.52 0.94 6.26
N VAL A 210 -1.77 0.31 7.17
CA VAL A 210 -0.48 0.84 7.68
C VAL A 210 0.51 0.98 6.52
N GLU A 211 0.64 -0.05 5.68
CA GLU A 211 1.51 -0.03 4.50
C GLU A 211 1.15 1.11 3.55
N ARG A 212 -0.13 1.26 3.21
CA ARG A 212 -0.62 2.32 2.32
C ARG A 212 -0.32 3.69 2.90
N LEU A 213 -0.57 3.88 4.20
CA LEU A 213 -0.27 5.15 4.89
C LEU A 213 1.21 5.50 4.78
N ALA A 214 2.10 4.53 5.02
CA ALA A 214 3.55 4.69 4.95
C ALA A 214 4.05 4.98 3.52
N GLY A 215 3.51 4.29 2.51
CA GLY A 215 3.90 4.44 1.10
C GLY A 215 3.38 5.70 0.41
N MET A 216 2.39 6.39 0.96
CA MET A 216 1.84 7.60 0.32
C MET A 216 2.77 8.81 0.36
N ARG A 217 3.54 9.00 1.44
CA ARG A 217 4.40 10.18 1.64
C ARG A 217 5.42 9.98 2.76
N PRO A 218 6.47 10.82 2.86
CA PRO A 218 7.41 10.80 3.98
C PRO A 218 6.71 11.04 5.33
N ARG A 219 6.89 10.08 6.26
CA ARG A 219 6.42 10.18 7.65
C ARG A 219 7.52 10.05 8.70
N ARG A 220 8.69 9.57 8.28
CA ARG A 220 9.85 9.30 9.13
C ARG A 220 10.80 10.50 9.21
N ALA A 221 11.08 11.09 8.05
CA ALA A 221 12.04 12.18 7.89
C ALA A 221 11.56 13.16 6.82
N ARG A 222 12.02 14.41 6.90
CA ARG A 222 11.78 15.44 5.90
C ARG A 222 12.82 15.30 4.79
N THR A 223 12.35 15.12 3.57
CA THR A 223 13.17 15.17 2.36
C THR A 223 13.82 16.54 2.20
N VAL A 224 15.15 16.58 2.14
CA VAL A 224 15.94 17.81 1.99
C VAL A 224 16.86 17.81 0.77
N LEU A 225 17.14 16.64 0.19
CA LEU A 225 18.03 16.52 -0.96
C LEU A 225 17.27 16.80 -2.25
N GLU A 226 17.62 17.91 -2.92
CA GLU A 226 17.15 18.24 -4.26
C GLU A 226 18.36 18.45 -5.18
N ALA A 227 18.45 17.59 -6.20
CA ALA A 227 19.56 17.57 -7.15
C ALA A 227 19.14 16.86 -8.44
N SER A 228 19.94 17.02 -9.48
CA SER A 228 19.89 16.19 -10.68
C SER A 228 20.76 14.95 -10.53
N PHE A 229 20.53 13.92 -11.34
CA PHE A 229 21.39 12.73 -11.33
C PHE A 229 22.83 13.08 -11.74
N ALA A 230 23.02 14.01 -12.68
CA ALA A 230 24.34 14.49 -13.10
C ALA A 230 25.15 15.11 -11.95
N GLU A 231 24.50 15.77 -10.99
CA GLU A 231 25.15 16.32 -9.79
C GLU A 231 25.50 15.24 -8.75
N LEU A 232 24.67 14.22 -8.59
CA LEU A 232 24.86 13.17 -7.58
C LEU A 232 25.85 12.09 -8.04
N GLY A 233 25.73 11.65 -9.29
CA GLY A 233 26.50 10.59 -9.91
C GLY A 233 26.08 9.16 -9.52
N PRO A 234 26.50 8.15 -10.30
CA PRO A 234 26.05 6.76 -10.20
C PRO A 234 26.45 6.04 -8.90
N GLY A 235 27.46 6.55 -8.18
CA GLY A 235 27.87 5.96 -6.89
C GLY A 235 26.95 6.33 -5.73
N ARG A 236 26.25 7.48 -5.83
CA ARG A 236 25.48 8.07 -4.73
C ARG A 236 23.97 8.03 -4.96
N ALA A 237 23.52 7.84 -6.19
CA ALA A 237 22.12 7.86 -6.56
C ALA A 237 21.76 6.71 -7.49
N VAL A 238 20.53 6.24 -7.39
CA VAL A 238 19.96 5.29 -8.35
C VAL A 238 19.87 5.96 -9.72
N GLU A 239 20.44 5.30 -10.74
CA GLU A 239 20.35 5.70 -12.14
C GLU A 239 18.90 5.57 -12.63
N PRO A 240 18.21 6.68 -12.95
CA PRO A 240 16.79 6.65 -13.32
C PRO A 240 16.47 5.81 -14.56
N THR A 241 17.43 5.66 -15.48
CA THR A 241 17.25 4.82 -16.69
C THR A 241 17.10 3.33 -16.35
N ARG A 242 17.62 2.87 -15.21
CA ARG A 242 17.48 1.49 -14.73
C ARG A 242 16.14 1.21 -14.05
N LEU A 243 15.36 2.24 -13.75
CA LEU A 243 14.04 2.08 -13.13
C LEU A 243 12.95 1.69 -14.14
N GLY A 244 13.26 1.61 -15.43
CA GLY A 244 12.26 1.54 -16.48
C GLY A 244 11.69 2.94 -16.74
N LEU A 245 12.07 3.56 -17.85
CA LEU A 245 11.50 4.83 -18.26
C LEU A 245 10.19 4.61 -19.04
N PRO A 246 9.28 5.61 -19.06
CA PRO A 246 8.05 5.51 -19.83
C PRO A 246 8.35 5.23 -21.30
N ASP A 247 7.63 4.27 -21.89
CA ASP A 247 7.79 3.89 -23.30
C ASP A 247 7.26 4.97 -24.25
N MET A 248 6.40 5.85 -23.73
CA MET A 248 5.72 6.90 -24.48
C MET A 248 5.41 8.11 -23.59
N PRO A 249 5.05 9.27 -24.16
CA PRO A 249 4.68 10.44 -23.38
C PRO A 249 3.46 10.19 -22.48
N SER A 250 3.66 10.28 -21.17
CA SER A 250 2.59 10.25 -20.16
C SER A 250 2.22 11.67 -19.72
N PRO A 251 0.93 11.98 -19.52
CA PRO A 251 0.51 13.26 -18.93
C PRO A 251 0.86 13.38 -17.44
N HIS A 252 1.32 12.29 -16.80
CA HIS A 252 1.63 12.24 -15.37
C HIS A 252 3.09 12.54 -15.05
N VAL A 253 3.97 12.55 -16.06
CA VAL A 253 5.43 12.68 -15.90
C VAL A 253 6.03 13.62 -16.93
N VAL A 254 7.22 14.13 -16.63
CA VAL A 254 8.08 14.84 -17.58
C VAL A 254 9.16 13.89 -18.11
N PRO A 255 9.65 14.08 -19.35
CA PRO A 255 10.79 13.29 -19.85
C PRO A 255 12.01 13.41 -18.93
N TYR A 256 12.64 12.28 -18.62
CA TYR A 256 13.88 12.27 -17.87
C TYR A 256 15.06 12.83 -18.68
N THR A 257 15.87 13.67 -18.03
CA THR A 257 17.23 14.00 -18.48
C THR A 257 18.17 13.93 -17.28
N PRO A 258 19.49 13.69 -17.48
CA PRO A 258 20.45 13.68 -16.36
C PRO A 258 20.48 14.98 -15.54
N ASP A 259 20.12 16.11 -16.15
CA ASP A 259 20.02 17.44 -15.52
C ASP A 259 18.66 17.71 -14.87
N ALA A 260 17.69 16.81 -15.01
CA ALA A 260 16.37 16.95 -14.40
C ALA A 260 16.51 16.91 -12.87
N ARG A 261 16.32 18.05 -12.24
CA ARG A 261 16.35 18.18 -10.78
C ARG A 261 15.08 17.58 -10.19
N THR A 262 15.23 16.70 -9.22
CA THR A 262 14.11 16.15 -8.44
C THR A 262 14.51 16.02 -6.98
N ARG A 263 13.56 15.61 -6.14
CA ARG A 263 13.80 15.29 -4.74
C ARG A 263 14.27 13.85 -4.61
N TRP A 264 15.19 13.62 -3.68
CA TRP A 264 15.77 12.33 -3.40
C TRP A 264 15.66 12.01 -1.93
N VAL A 265 15.41 10.75 -1.62
CA VAL A 265 15.40 10.21 -0.27
C VAL A 265 16.48 9.15 -0.12
N HIS A 266 17.01 8.99 1.09
CA HIS A 266 18.07 8.05 1.36
C HIS A 266 17.50 6.65 1.67
N GLY A 267 17.90 5.67 0.87
CA GLY A 267 17.71 4.25 1.11
C GLY A 267 19.02 3.54 1.45
N TRP A 268 18.90 2.28 1.84
CA TRP A 268 20.03 1.38 2.06
C TRP A 268 20.15 0.40 0.89
N SER A 269 21.31 0.38 0.23
CA SER A 269 21.66 -0.68 -0.70
C SER A 269 22.16 -1.89 0.08
N TYR A 270 21.37 -2.96 0.11
CA TYR A 270 21.78 -4.23 0.72
C TYR A 270 22.90 -4.89 -0.08
N THR A 271 22.88 -4.75 -1.42
CA THR A 271 23.92 -5.26 -2.32
C THR A 271 25.27 -4.59 -2.09
N ARG A 272 25.29 -3.26 -1.89
CA ARG A 272 26.55 -2.50 -1.72
C ARG A 272 26.89 -2.19 -0.28
N SER A 273 26.00 -2.49 0.67
CA SER A 273 26.13 -2.12 2.09
C SER A 273 26.44 -0.63 2.30
N THR A 274 25.70 0.24 1.61
CA THR A 274 25.87 1.70 1.70
C THR A 274 24.55 2.42 1.49
N ALA A 275 24.45 3.64 2.02
CA ALA A 275 23.35 4.53 1.71
C ALA A 275 23.39 4.96 0.23
N VAL A 276 22.21 5.09 -0.39
CA VAL A 276 22.01 5.54 -1.76
C VAL A 276 20.78 6.45 -1.86
N ALA A 277 20.86 7.48 -2.68
CA ALA A 277 19.74 8.36 -2.97
C ALA A 277 18.80 7.71 -4.00
N VAL A 278 17.50 7.67 -3.69
CA VAL A 278 16.43 7.18 -4.56
C VAL A 278 15.46 8.33 -4.85
N PRO A 279 14.95 8.51 -6.08
CA PRO A 279 13.98 9.56 -6.37
C PRO A 279 12.76 9.45 -5.44
N GLU A 280 12.36 10.55 -4.80
CA GLU A 280 11.29 10.55 -3.78
C GLU A 280 9.97 9.98 -4.34
N HIS A 281 9.65 10.29 -5.60
CA HIS A 281 8.43 9.84 -6.28
C HIS A 281 8.42 8.36 -6.68
N VAL A 282 9.57 7.67 -6.58
CA VAL A 282 9.69 6.21 -6.74
C VAL A 282 9.45 5.50 -5.41
N VAL A 283 9.68 6.21 -4.30
CA VAL A 283 9.48 5.66 -2.96
C VAL A 283 8.05 5.91 -2.49
N TYR A 284 7.56 7.12 -2.71
CA TYR A 284 6.24 7.56 -2.28
C TYR A 284 5.30 7.75 -3.46
N TRP A 285 4.28 6.90 -3.54
CA TRP A 285 3.36 6.84 -4.68
C TRP A 285 2.21 7.86 -4.61
N GLY A 286 1.97 8.48 -3.45
CA GLY A 286 1.11 9.66 -3.36
C GLY A 286 1.76 10.91 -3.98
N ARG A 287 1.04 12.03 -4.08
CA ARG A 287 1.60 13.26 -4.66
C ARG A 287 2.65 13.88 -3.73
N THR A 288 3.87 13.94 -4.24
CA THR A 288 5.00 14.67 -3.66
C THR A 288 5.33 15.89 -4.54
N PRO A 289 5.89 16.97 -3.97
CA PRO A 289 6.28 18.14 -4.74
C PRO A 289 7.44 17.86 -5.70
N GLY A 290 7.49 18.61 -6.80
CA GLY A 290 8.59 18.55 -7.78
C GLY A 290 8.27 17.72 -9.02
N PRO A 291 9.15 17.75 -10.04
CA PRO A 291 8.95 17.00 -11.27
C PRO A 291 9.14 15.50 -11.05
N ARG A 292 8.30 14.72 -11.72
CA ARG A 292 8.33 13.26 -11.75
C ARG A 292 8.65 12.80 -13.16
N PHE A 293 9.51 11.82 -13.31
CA PHE A 293 9.86 11.26 -14.61
C PHE A 293 9.42 9.79 -14.77
N VAL A 294 8.93 9.18 -13.68
CA VAL A 294 8.21 7.91 -13.70
C VAL A 294 6.95 7.99 -12.84
N SER A 295 5.94 7.21 -13.21
CA SER A 295 4.73 6.96 -12.41
C SER A 295 4.94 5.68 -11.62
N GLU A 296 4.60 5.66 -10.32
CA GLU A 296 4.88 4.54 -9.42
C GLU A 296 3.63 4.15 -8.63
N THR A 297 3.58 2.89 -8.20
CA THR A 297 2.49 2.31 -7.42
C THR A 297 2.97 1.85 -6.04
N SER A 298 2.16 1.08 -5.31
CA SER A 298 2.60 0.44 -4.07
C SER A 298 3.63 -0.66 -4.29
N ASN A 299 3.89 -1.10 -5.54
CA ASN A 299 4.80 -2.22 -5.85
C ASN A 299 6.13 -2.20 -5.07
N GLY A 300 6.38 -3.22 -4.27
CA GLY A 300 7.56 -3.34 -3.43
C GLY A 300 7.41 -2.70 -2.05
N CYS A 301 6.21 -2.24 -1.69
CA CYS A 301 5.91 -1.87 -0.31
C CYS A 301 5.75 -3.15 0.53
N GLY A 302 6.16 -3.08 1.78
CA GLY A 302 5.91 -4.16 2.73
C GLY A 302 5.76 -3.63 4.13
N THR A 303 4.98 -4.33 4.95
CA THR A 303 4.86 -4.09 6.39
C THR A 303 5.11 -5.39 7.16
N GLY A 304 5.82 -5.27 8.27
CA GLY A 304 6.19 -6.42 9.11
C GLY A 304 6.53 -6.04 10.54
N ASN A 305 6.81 -7.05 11.35
CA ASN A 305 7.16 -6.89 12.78
C ASN A 305 8.62 -6.46 13.00
N SER A 306 9.39 -6.34 11.93
CA SER A 306 10.74 -5.78 11.90
C SER A 306 10.97 -5.13 10.54
N LEU A 307 11.99 -4.27 10.43
CA LEU A 307 12.37 -3.70 9.15
C LEU A 307 12.78 -4.80 8.14
N THR A 308 13.54 -5.81 8.58
CA THR A 308 13.92 -6.96 7.74
C THR A 308 12.71 -7.69 7.19
N GLU A 309 11.69 -7.93 8.02
CA GLU A 309 10.44 -8.56 7.58
C GLU A 309 9.72 -7.68 6.55
N ALA A 310 9.61 -6.37 6.78
CA ALA A 310 8.99 -5.45 5.83
C ALA A 310 9.74 -5.42 4.47
N VAL A 311 11.07 -5.43 4.50
CA VAL A 311 11.92 -5.49 3.29
C VAL A 311 11.74 -6.82 2.56
N LEU A 312 11.71 -7.94 3.27
CA LEU A 312 11.53 -9.25 2.63
C LEU A 312 10.19 -9.37 1.91
N TYR A 313 9.09 -8.89 2.52
CA TYR A 313 7.79 -8.92 1.86
C TYR A 313 7.68 -7.93 0.69
N GLY A 314 8.33 -6.76 0.77
CA GLY A 314 8.46 -5.87 -0.39
C GLY A 314 9.28 -6.52 -1.52
N LEU A 315 10.33 -7.29 -1.18
CA LEU A 315 11.11 -8.04 -2.16
C LEU A 315 10.28 -9.14 -2.84
N PHE A 316 9.44 -9.87 -2.10
CA PHE A 316 8.52 -10.85 -2.68
C PHE A 316 7.50 -10.20 -3.62
N GLU A 317 6.97 -9.03 -3.27
CA GLU A 317 6.06 -8.31 -4.18
C GLU A 317 6.79 -7.89 -5.47
N VAL A 318 8.02 -7.36 -5.37
CA VAL A 318 8.83 -7.04 -6.57
C VAL A 318 9.03 -8.28 -7.43
N ALA A 319 9.34 -9.43 -6.83
CA ALA A 319 9.52 -10.68 -7.56
C ALA A 319 8.22 -11.16 -8.23
N GLU A 320 7.09 -11.02 -7.55
CA GLU A 320 5.76 -11.35 -8.08
C GLU A 320 5.44 -10.54 -9.33
N ARG A 321 5.59 -9.20 -9.26
CA ARG A 321 5.26 -8.31 -10.38
C ARG A 321 6.25 -8.50 -11.53
N ASP A 322 7.54 -8.68 -11.24
CA ASP A 322 8.55 -8.97 -12.26
C ASP A 322 8.23 -10.30 -12.98
N ALA A 323 7.96 -11.37 -12.23
CA ALA A 323 7.61 -12.68 -12.78
C ALA A 323 6.38 -12.62 -13.70
N PHE A 324 5.30 -11.99 -13.23
CA PHE A 324 4.08 -11.84 -14.02
C PHE A 324 4.34 -11.02 -15.29
N LEU A 325 4.92 -9.82 -15.18
CA LEU A 325 5.14 -8.95 -16.33
C LEU A 325 6.17 -9.54 -17.32
N MET A 326 7.19 -10.24 -16.83
CA MET A 326 8.16 -10.96 -17.66
C MET A 326 7.46 -12.06 -18.47
N ALA A 327 6.60 -12.86 -17.85
CA ALA A 327 5.82 -13.89 -18.54
C ALA A 327 4.87 -13.28 -19.58
N TRP A 328 4.18 -12.19 -19.22
CA TRP A 328 3.22 -11.51 -20.10
C TRP A 328 3.88 -10.91 -21.34
N TYR A 329 4.91 -10.08 -21.17
CA TYR A 329 5.53 -9.38 -22.30
C TYR A 329 6.32 -10.29 -23.23
N GLN A 330 6.88 -11.38 -22.69
CA GLN A 330 7.59 -12.37 -23.49
C GLN A 330 6.66 -13.46 -24.03
N ARG A 331 5.41 -13.50 -23.56
CA ARG A 331 4.41 -14.53 -23.86
C ARG A 331 4.95 -15.92 -23.54
N THR A 332 5.59 -16.04 -22.38
CA THR A 332 6.27 -17.26 -21.92
C THR A 332 5.23 -18.31 -21.55
N PRO A 333 5.18 -19.47 -22.23
CA PRO A 333 4.35 -20.58 -21.77
C PRO A 333 4.79 -21.02 -20.39
N LEU A 334 3.83 -21.15 -19.46
CA LEU A 334 4.08 -21.51 -18.07
C LEU A 334 3.51 -22.91 -17.78
N PRO A 335 4.18 -23.75 -16.98
CA PRO A 335 3.65 -25.05 -16.59
C PRO A 335 2.49 -24.88 -15.60
N SER A 336 1.48 -25.74 -15.72
CA SER A 336 0.36 -25.77 -14.79
C SER A 336 0.75 -26.33 -13.43
N LEU A 337 0.19 -25.78 -12.36
CA LEU A 337 0.41 -26.22 -10.99
C LEU A 337 -0.75 -27.05 -10.45
N GLU A 338 -0.43 -28.08 -9.67
CA GLU A 338 -1.41 -28.82 -8.87
C GLU A 338 -1.98 -27.95 -7.75
N VAL A 339 -3.31 -27.97 -7.60
CA VAL A 339 -4.00 -27.39 -6.43
C VAL A 339 -4.07 -28.46 -5.34
N ARG A 340 -3.53 -28.14 -4.16
CA ARG A 340 -3.38 -29.11 -3.05
C ARG A 340 -4.08 -28.71 -1.76
N ASP A 341 -4.38 -27.42 -1.59
CA ASP A 341 -5.00 -26.93 -0.36
C ASP A 341 -6.53 -26.84 -0.47
N GLU A 342 -7.20 -26.99 0.67
CA GLU A 342 -8.66 -27.06 0.76
C GLU A 342 -9.33 -25.75 0.38
N LEU A 343 -8.74 -24.60 0.75
CA LEU A 343 -9.33 -23.29 0.44
C LEU A 343 -9.31 -23.03 -1.06
N THR A 344 -8.18 -23.24 -1.73
CA THR A 344 -8.11 -23.07 -3.19
C THR A 344 -9.05 -24.05 -3.91
N SER A 345 -9.14 -25.30 -3.46
CA SER A 345 -10.11 -26.26 -4.00
C SER A 345 -11.54 -25.73 -3.89
N HIS A 346 -11.92 -25.20 -2.72
CA HIS A 346 -13.24 -24.59 -2.51
C HIS A 346 -13.49 -23.38 -3.44
N LEU A 347 -12.49 -22.53 -3.63
CA LEU A 347 -12.60 -21.39 -4.55
C LEU A 347 -12.70 -21.84 -6.01
N SER A 348 -12.02 -22.93 -6.39
CA SER A 348 -12.16 -23.54 -7.71
C SER A 348 -13.58 -24.03 -7.94
N ASP A 349 -14.16 -24.81 -7.02
CA ASP A 349 -15.55 -25.28 -7.11
C ASP A 349 -16.54 -24.11 -7.24
N ARG A 350 -16.25 -23.01 -6.52
CA ARG A 350 -17.06 -21.81 -6.55
C ARG A 350 -16.98 -21.08 -7.89
N LEU A 351 -15.78 -20.94 -8.44
CA LEU A 351 -15.57 -20.36 -9.77
C LEU A 351 -16.28 -21.18 -10.84
N GLU A 352 -16.26 -22.51 -10.73
CA GLU A 352 -16.98 -23.40 -11.65
C GLU A 352 -18.48 -23.14 -11.65
N GLN A 353 -19.09 -22.90 -10.47
CA GLN A 353 -20.51 -22.51 -10.38
C GLN A 353 -20.80 -21.17 -11.08
N LEU A 354 -19.81 -20.28 -11.16
CA LEU A 354 -19.91 -19.00 -11.87
C LEU A 354 -19.53 -19.13 -13.36
N GLY A 355 -19.19 -20.33 -13.82
CA GLY A 355 -18.82 -20.61 -15.20
C GLY A 355 -17.36 -20.26 -15.53
N TYR A 356 -16.49 -20.21 -14.52
CA TYR A 356 -15.04 -19.99 -14.67
C TYR A 356 -14.25 -21.22 -14.23
N ARG A 357 -13.15 -21.48 -14.92
CA ARG A 357 -12.14 -22.47 -14.53
C ARG A 357 -10.94 -21.75 -13.94
N LEU A 358 -10.51 -22.17 -12.76
CA LEU A 358 -9.26 -21.70 -12.17
C LEU A 358 -8.08 -22.45 -12.84
N GLU A 359 -7.15 -21.70 -13.40
CA GLU A 359 -5.90 -22.20 -13.95
C GLU A 359 -4.74 -21.59 -13.16
N CYS A 360 -3.88 -22.42 -12.57
CA CYS A 360 -2.71 -21.98 -11.79
C CYS A 360 -1.42 -22.33 -12.55
N TYR A 361 -0.49 -21.40 -12.63
CA TYR A 361 0.74 -21.51 -13.41
C TYR A 361 1.96 -21.14 -12.57
N ASP A 362 3.06 -21.87 -12.75
CA ASP A 362 4.36 -21.51 -12.17
C ASP A 362 4.99 -20.39 -13.01
N ALA A 363 5.05 -19.19 -12.45
CA ALA A 363 5.67 -18.01 -13.06
C ALA A 363 7.09 -17.75 -12.55
N THR A 364 7.64 -18.65 -11.71
CA THR A 364 8.99 -18.50 -11.13
C THR A 364 10.03 -18.25 -12.21
N ASN A 365 10.69 -17.10 -12.15
CA ASN A 365 11.72 -16.69 -13.11
C ASN A 365 13.13 -16.75 -12.50
N ASP A 366 14.09 -16.08 -13.14
CA ASP A 366 15.49 -16.01 -12.70
C ASP A 366 15.70 -15.39 -11.31
N LEU A 367 14.71 -14.68 -10.76
CA LEU A 367 14.74 -14.18 -9.38
C LEU A 367 14.63 -15.31 -8.33
N ALA A 368 14.24 -16.52 -8.73
CA ALA A 368 14.18 -17.72 -7.89
C ALA A 368 13.30 -17.59 -6.62
N VAL A 369 12.35 -16.66 -6.63
CA VAL A 369 11.24 -16.62 -5.67
C VAL A 369 10.06 -17.37 -6.27
N PRO A 370 9.48 -18.38 -5.60
CA PRO A 370 8.29 -19.04 -6.10
C PRO A 370 7.18 -18.02 -6.36
N ALA A 371 6.72 -17.96 -7.61
CA ALA A 371 5.68 -17.04 -8.06
C ALA A 371 4.61 -17.81 -8.81
N VAL A 372 3.35 -17.57 -8.48
CA VAL A 372 2.19 -18.22 -9.07
C VAL A 372 1.39 -17.18 -9.84
N LEU A 373 1.08 -17.48 -11.09
CA LEU A 373 0.10 -16.74 -11.88
C LEU A 373 -1.17 -17.57 -11.95
N THR A 374 -2.28 -17.00 -11.52
CA THR A 374 -3.61 -17.59 -11.66
C THR A 374 -4.40 -16.89 -12.75
N MET A 375 -5.22 -17.66 -13.46
CA MET A 375 -6.17 -17.15 -14.44
C MET A 375 -7.52 -17.82 -14.22
N ALA A 376 -8.56 -17.04 -13.99
CA ALA A 376 -9.93 -17.52 -14.02
C ALA A 376 -10.47 -17.38 -15.44
N ARG A 377 -10.57 -18.48 -16.18
CA ARG A 377 -11.02 -18.50 -17.57
C ARG A 377 -12.51 -18.82 -17.66
N TYR A 378 -13.29 -17.98 -18.32
CA TYR A 378 -14.70 -18.23 -18.53
C TYR A 378 -14.92 -19.39 -19.50
N THR A 379 -15.70 -20.38 -19.08
CA THR A 379 -16.08 -21.58 -19.86
C THR A 379 -17.58 -21.64 -20.15
N GLY A 380 -18.36 -20.66 -19.70
CA GLY A 380 -19.81 -20.60 -19.95
C GLY A 380 -20.17 -20.15 -21.38
N ALA A 381 -21.47 -20.18 -21.68
CA ALA A 381 -22.00 -19.81 -23.00
C ALA A 381 -22.35 -18.30 -23.14
N GLY A 382 -22.30 -17.52 -22.04
CA GLY A 382 -22.65 -16.10 -22.06
C GLY A 382 -21.63 -15.28 -22.85
N SER A 383 -22.09 -14.42 -23.76
CA SER A 383 -21.21 -13.57 -24.58
C SER A 383 -20.75 -12.28 -23.88
N ALA A 384 -21.45 -11.87 -22.82
CA ALA A 384 -21.19 -10.62 -22.09
C ALA A 384 -20.29 -10.79 -20.85
N ALA A 385 -19.98 -12.02 -20.45
CA ALA A 385 -19.10 -12.27 -19.29
C ALA A 385 -17.64 -11.96 -19.67
N PRO A 386 -16.86 -11.29 -18.79
CA PRO A 386 -15.42 -11.19 -18.95
C PRO A 386 -14.79 -12.57 -19.14
N ARG A 387 -13.88 -12.70 -20.11
CA ARG A 387 -13.32 -13.99 -20.50
C ARG A 387 -12.23 -14.49 -19.59
N VAL A 388 -11.49 -13.58 -18.98
CA VAL A 388 -10.39 -13.89 -18.08
C VAL A 388 -10.30 -12.87 -16.96
N PHE A 389 -9.82 -13.33 -15.81
CA PHE A 389 -9.24 -12.52 -14.76
C PHE A 389 -7.89 -13.13 -14.42
N PHE A 390 -6.93 -12.31 -14.01
CA PHE A 390 -5.63 -12.77 -13.56
C PHE A 390 -5.47 -12.45 -12.07
N ALA A 391 -4.55 -13.15 -11.41
CA ALA A 391 -3.95 -12.73 -10.16
C ALA A 391 -2.60 -13.39 -9.97
N ALA A 392 -1.78 -12.84 -9.10
CA ALA A 392 -0.46 -13.38 -8.81
C ALA A 392 -0.22 -13.46 -7.30
N GLY A 393 0.74 -14.29 -6.93
CA GLY A 393 1.20 -14.46 -5.56
C GLY A 393 2.64 -14.92 -5.56
N ALA A 394 3.48 -14.39 -4.68
CA ALA A 394 4.85 -14.88 -4.50
C ALA A 394 5.27 -15.03 -3.04
N GLY A 395 6.24 -15.91 -2.80
CA GLY A 395 6.83 -16.16 -1.49
C GLY A 395 7.50 -17.52 -1.40
N THR A 396 8.20 -17.81 -0.31
CA THR A 396 8.92 -19.10 -0.18
C THR A 396 8.01 -20.30 0.02
N ASP A 397 6.77 -20.09 0.47
CA ASP A 397 5.73 -21.12 0.53
C ASP A 397 4.85 -21.03 -0.74
N PRO A 398 5.08 -21.89 -1.75
CA PRO A 398 4.33 -21.82 -3.00
C PRO A 398 2.84 -22.18 -2.81
N ASP A 399 2.49 -22.97 -1.78
CA ASP A 399 1.09 -23.27 -1.48
C ASP A 399 0.37 -22.02 -0.93
N ALA A 400 1.09 -21.18 -0.17
CA ALA A 400 0.57 -19.89 0.29
C ALA A 400 0.46 -18.86 -0.85
N ALA A 401 1.45 -18.80 -1.74
CA ALA A 401 1.43 -17.96 -2.93
C ALA A 401 0.25 -18.30 -3.84
N LEU A 402 0.04 -19.61 -4.11
CA LEU A 402 -1.09 -20.12 -4.88
C LEU A 402 -2.44 -19.74 -4.26
N ARG A 403 -2.58 -19.94 -2.94
CA ARG A 403 -3.80 -19.58 -2.21
C ARG A 403 -4.10 -18.08 -2.27
N SER A 404 -3.07 -17.24 -2.12
CA SER A 404 -3.21 -15.78 -2.20
C SER A 404 -3.73 -15.35 -3.57
N ALA A 405 -3.10 -15.85 -4.64
CA ALA A 405 -3.51 -15.56 -6.02
C ALA A 405 -4.93 -16.06 -6.31
N ALA A 406 -5.27 -17.27 -5.86
CA ALA A 406 -6.61 -17.85 -6.03
C ALA A 406 -7.70 -17.07 -5.30
N VAL A 407 -7.41 -16.56 -4.10
CA VAL A 407 -8.31 -15.67 -3.35
C VAL A 407 -8.56 -14.38 -4.14
N GLU A 408 -7.51 -13.75 -4.66
CA GLU A 408 -7.65 -12.50 -5.41
C GLU A 408 -8.48 -12.68 -6.68
N VAL A 409 -8.15 -13.68 -7.51
CA VAL A 409 -8.87 -13.89 -8.77
C VAL A 409 -10.34 -14.28 -8.54
N ALA A 410 -10.65 -15.03 -7.48
CA ALA A 410 -12.03 -15.37 -7.13
C ALA A 410 -12.83 -14.12 -6.70
N VAL A 411 -12.23 -13.26 -5.89
CA VAL A 411 -12.85 -11.99 -5.48
C VAL A 411 -13.07 -11.07 -6.66
N ASP A 412 -12.14 -11.02 -7.61
CA ASP A 412 -12.29 -10.20 -8.83
C ASP A 412 -13.43 -10.68 -9.73
N VAL A 413 -13.56 -11.99 -9.94
CA VAL A 413 -14.69 -12.59 -10.68
C VAL A 413 -16.03 -12.19 -10.06
N GLU A 414 -16.18 -12.35 -8.74
CA GLU A 414 -17.43 -12.02 -8.04
C GLU A 414 -17.70 -10.50 -8.03
N SER A 415 -16.65 -9.70 -7.85
CA SER A 415 -16.74 -8.23 -7.83
C SER A 415 -17.07 -7.65 -9.20
N ALA A 416 -16.57 -8.23 -10.29
CA ALA A 416 -16.81 -7.75 -11.65
C ALA A 416 -18.31 -7.74 -12.00
N ALA A 417 -19.05 -8.77 -11.59
CA ALA A 417 -20.50 -8.82 -11.81
C ALA A 417 -21.23 -7.65 -11.11
N LYS A 418 -20.74 -7.22 -9.94
CA LYS A 418 -21.28 -6.09 -9.17
C LYS A 418 -20.87 -4.75 -9.79
N ARG A 419 -19.62 -4.61 -10.21
CA ARG A 419 -19.10 -3.41 -10.91
C ARG A 419 -19.88 -3.15 -12.19
N ALA A 420 -20.09 -4.16 -13.03
CA ALA A 420 -20.86 -4.04 -14.26
C ALA A 420 -22.32 -3.56 -14.04
N ARG A 421 -22.93 -3.82 -12.87
CA ARG A 421 -24.26 -3.32 -12.51
C ARG A 421 -24.25 -1.90 -11.94
N THR A 422 -23.19 -1.53 -11.24
CA THR A 422 -23.09 -0.26 -10.51
C THR A 422 -22.49 0.85 -11.37
N ASP A 423 -21.56 0.49 -12.26
CA ASP A 423 -21.00 1.34 -13.29
C ASP A 423 -21.05 0.66 -14.67
N PRO A 424 -22.22 0.66 -15.33
CA PRO A 424 -22.36 0.08 -16.66
C PRO A 424 -21.59 0.86 -17.74
N ALA A 425 -21.24 2.12 -17.50
CA ALA A 425 -20.53 2.95 -18.47
C ALA A 425 -19.05 2.55 -18.59
N GLU A 426 -18.42 2.16 -17.48
CA GLU A 426 -17.06 1.60 -17.49
C GLU A 426 -16.96 0.29 -18.29
N HIS A 427 -18.06 -0.46 -18.34
CA HIS A 427 -18.15 -1.76 -19.02
C HIS A 427 -18.80 -1.69 -20.41
N ASP A 428 -18.96 -0.48 -20.96
CA ASP A 428 -19.51 -0.30 -22.29
C ASP A 428 -18.63 -0.97 -23.35
N ARG A 429 -19.23 -1.87 -24.14
CA ARG A 429 -18.48 -2.69 -25.10
C ARG A 429 -17.80 -1.85 -26.19
N GLU A 430 -18.45 -0.81 -26.68
CA GLU A 430 -17.88 0.03 -27.74
C GLU A 430 -16.65 0.80 -27.22
N ARG A 431 -16.74 1.35 -26.01
CA ARG A 431 -15.63 1.96 -25.27
C ARG A 431 -14.46 0.97 -25.13
N LEU A 432 -14.70 -0.24 -24.65
CA LEU A 432 -13.65 -1.23 -24.43
C LEU A 432 -13.03 -1.73 -25.75
N LEU A 433 -13.82 -1.93 -26.81
CA LEU A 433 -13.30 -2.29 -28.14
C LEU A 433 -12.50 -1.15 -28.77
N ARG A 434 -12.82 0.11 -28.44
CA ARG A 434 -11.99 1.24 -28.81
C ARG A 434 -10.64 1.19 -28.08
N MET A 435 -10.63 0.98 -26.77
CA MET A 435 -9.40 0.83 -25.99
C MET A 435 -8.55 -0.37 -26.43
N LEU A 436 -9.18 -1.46 -26.87
CA LEU A 436 -8.48 -2.62 -27.43
C LEU A 436 -7.70 -2.25 -28.71
N ARG A 437 -8.27 -1.40 -29.56
CA ARG A 437 -7.66 -0.92 -30.82
C ARG A 437 -6.70 0.25 -30.63
N GLU A 438 -6.97 1.11 -29.65
CA GLU A 438 -6.20 2.29 -29.24
C GLU A 438 -5.76 2.14 -27.77
N PRO A 439 -4.74 1.31 -27.46
CA PRO A 439 -4.34 1.01 -26.08
C PRO A 439 -3.99 2.23 -25.23
N GLU A 440 -3.55 3.32 -25.83
CA GLU A 440 -3.24 4.59 -25.16
C GLU A 440 -4.44 5.25 -24.47
N LEU A 441 -5.65 4.73 -24.69
CA LEU A 441 -6.87 5.14 -23.99
C LEU A 441 -7.06 4.41 -22.66
N ILE A 442 -6.35 3.32 -22.41
CA ILE A 442 -6.36 2.57 -21.14
C ILE A 442 -5.63 3.42 -20.09
N ARG A 443 -6.33 3.79 -19.00
CA ARG A 443 -5.81 4.74 -18.00
C ARG A 443 -5.80 4.19 -16.58
N THR A 444 -6.74 3.33 -16.24
CA THR A 444 -6.89 2.83 -14.87
C THR A 444 -6.68 1.32 -14.82
N MET A 445 -6.48 0.82 -13.60
CA MET A 445 -6.49 -0.62 -13.31
C MET A 445 -7.78 -1.26 -13.85
N GLU A 446 -8.92 -0.61 -13.66
CA GLU A 446 -10.23 -1.06 -14.13
C GLU A 446 -10.31 -1.18 -15.66
N ASP A 447 -9.73 -0.23 -16.40
CA ASP A 447 -9.65 -0.31 -17.86
C ASP A 447 -8.83 -1.53 -18.32
N HIS A 448 -7.71 -1.83 -17.65
CA HIS A 448 -6.91 -3.02 -17.95
C HIS A 448 -7.74 -4.30 -17.75
N VAL A 449 -8.53 -4.41 -16.66
CA VAL A 449 -9.42 -5.57 -16.44
C VAL A 449 -10.38 -5.72 -17.59
N ALA A 450 -11.11 -4.64 -17.87
CA ALA A 450 -12.25 -4.71 -18.73
C ALA A 450 -11.85 -4.99 -20.17
N VAL A 451 -10.72 -4.42 -20.63
CA VAL A 451 -10.19 -4.66 -21.98
C VAL A 451 -9.67 -6.09 -22.12
N ASN A 452 -8.88 -6.59 -21.18
CA ASN A 452 -8.33 -7.95 -21.28
C ASN A 452 -9.41 -9.03 -21.05
N GLY A 453 -10.52 -8.68 -20.39
CA GLY A 453 -11.71 -9.52 -20.28
C GLY A 453 -12.54 -9.62 -21.57
N LEU A 454 -12.25 -8.86 -22.63
CA LEU A 454 -12.99 -8.98 -23.90
C LEU A 454 -12.70 -10.30 -24.62
N PRO A 455 -13.68 -10.91 -25.29
CA PRO A 455 -13.44 -12.03 -26.20
C PRO A 455 -12.40 -11.72 -27.28
N GLU A 456 -12.39 -10.49 -27.78
CA GLU A 456 -11.45 -10.02 -28.80
C GLU A 456 -10.01 -9.86 -28.32
N ALA A 457 -9.77 -9.90 -27.00
CA ALA A 457 -8.42 -9.84 -26.42
C ALA A 457 -7.81 -11.24 -26.21
N ALA A 458 -8.46 -12.31 -26.69
CA ALA A 458 -8.06 -13.68 -26.39
C ALA A 458 -6.62 -14.02 -26.83
N ASP A 459 -6.18 -13.45 -27.95
CA ASP A 459 -4.83 -13.64 -28.48
C ASP A 459 -3.73 -13.13 -27.53
N ARG A 460 -4.06 -12.18 -26.64
CA ARG A 460 -3.11 -11.63 -25.66
C ARG A 460 -2.66 -12.66 -24.63
N HIS A 461 -3.49 -13.65 -24.32
CA HIS A 461 -3.23 -14.64 -23.28
C HIS A 461 -3.18 -16.10 -23.81
N ASP A 462 -3.14 -16.29 -25.12
CA ASP A 462 -3.14 -17.61 -25.76
C ASP A 462 -1.87 -18.44 -25.48
N PHE A 463 -0.84 -17.82 -24.94
CA PHE A 463 0.39 -18.48 -24.49
C PHE A 463 0.22 -19.20 -23.14
N LEU A 464 -0.79 -18.83 -22.34
CA LEU A 464 -1.15 -19.50 -21.08
C LEU A 464 -2.17 -20.60 -21.37
N ARG A 465 -1.64 -21.78 -21.73
CA ARG A 465 -2.45 -22.98 -21.99
C ARG A 465 -2.19 -24.02 -20.90
N PRO A 466 -3.23 -24.67 -20.37
CA PRO A 466 -3.04 -25.73 -19.39
C PRO A 466 -2.14 -26.85 -19.93
N THR A 467 -1.21 -27.30 -19.11
CA THR A 467 -0.38 -28.49 -19.32
C THR A 467 -0.75 -29.56 -18.31
N ASP A 468 -0.09 -30.73 -18.36
CA ASP A 468 -0.16 -31.67 -17.24
C ASP A 468 0.34 -30.97 -15.97
N PRO A 469 -0.47 -30.92 -14.89
CA PRO A 469 -0.09 -30.21 -13.67
C PRO A 469 1.15 -30.82 -13.01
N VAL A 470 2.00 -29.98 -12.45
CA VAL A 470 3.18 -30.38 -11.68
C VAL A 470 3.07 -29.91 -10.22
N PRO A 471 3.77 -30.59 -9.29
CA PRO A 471 3.93 -30.09 -7.93
C PRO A 471 4.48 -28.66 -7.90
N PRO A 472 3.97 -27.76 -7.02
CA PRO A 472 4.71 -26.58 -6.65
C PRO A 472 6.07 -26.95 -6.05
N THR A 473 7.12 -26.24 -6.45
CA THR A 473 8.49 -26.48 -5.97
C THR A 473 8.81 -25.56 -4.80
N ARG A 474 9.27 -26.14 -3.68
CA ARG A 474 9.76 -25.36 -2.54
C ARG A 474 11.23 -24.98 -2.77
N PRO A 475 11.60 -23.72 -2.53
CA PRO A 475 12.97 -23.27 -2.69
C PRO A 475 13.84 -23.77 -1.53
N ASP A 476 15.11 -24.05 -1.81
CA ASP A 476 16.11 -24.41 -0.80
C ASP A 476 16.76 -23.14 -0.23
N VAL A 477 16.09 -22.56 0.77
CA VAL A 477 16.44 -21.26 1.38
C VAL A 477 16.32 -21.34 2.89
N PRO A 478 17.03 -20.49 3.66
CA PRO A 478 16.84 -20.42 5.10
C PRO A 478 15.43 -19.90 5.43
N LEU A 479 14.74 -20.57 6.34
CA LEU A 479 13.35 -20.24 6.71
C LEU A 479 13.20 -19.97 8.22
N ASP A 480 14.27 -20.11 9.00
CA ASP A 480 14.31 -19.91 10.44
C ASP A 480 14.75 -18.49 10.84
N ASP A 481 15.45 -17.78 9.95
CA ASP A 481 15.93 -16.41 10.13
C ASP A 481 15.67 -15.56 8.88
N LEU A 482 14.91 -14.46 9.05
CA LEU A 482 14.57 -13.56 7.95
C LEU A 482 15.78 -12.78 7.42
N ASP A 483 16.80 -12.51 8.24
CA ASP A 483 18.00 -11.80 7.78
C ASP A 483 18.86 -12.71 6.90
N ALA A 484 18.97 -14.00 7.26
CA ALA A 484 19.61 -15.00 6.41
C ALA A 484 18.87 -15.21 5.09
N LEU A 485 17.53 -15.19 5.11
CA LEU A 485 16.70 -15.27 3.90
C LEU A 485 16.84 -14.05 3.01
N LEU A 486 16.88 -12.85 3.61
CA LEU A 486 17.16 -11.63 2.86
C LEU A 486 18.55 -11.67 2.22
N GLU A 487 19.59 -12.13 2.94
CA GLU A 487 20.94 -12.27 2.38
C GLU A 487 20.99 -13.22 1.19
N HIS A 488 20.27 -14.35 1.28
CA HIS A 488 20.17 -15.32 0.20
C HIS A 488 19.72 -14.63 -1.10
N TYR A 489 18.61 -13.88 -1.06
CA TYR A 489 18.09 -13.18 -2.23
C TYR A 489 18.94 -11.99 -2.66
N VAL A 490 19.49 -11.21 -1.72
CA VAL A 490 20.40 -10.10 -2.04
C VAL A 490 21.62 -10.61 -2.81
N THR A 491 22.21 -11.73 -2.36
CA THR A 491 23.36 -12.36 -3.03
C THR A 491 22.97 -12.90 -4.41
N ALA A 492 21.85 -13.62 -4.51
CA ALA A 492 21.38 -14.19 -5.76
C ALA A 492 21.08 -13.09 -6.80
N TRP A 493 20.43 -12.00 -6.40
CA TRP A 493 20.03 -10.93 -7.31
C TRP A 493 21.21 -10.03 -7.68
N ALA A 494 22.17 -9.83 -6.78
CA ALA A 494 23.42 -9.17 -7.12
C ALA A 494 24.18 -9.89 -8.25
N ALA A 495 24.13 -11.24 -8.29
CA ALA A 495 24.71 -12.03 -9.38
C ALA A 495 24.00 -11.84 -10.72
N LEU A 496 22.78 -11.31 -10.73
CA LEU A 496 22.01 -10.91 -11.91
C LEU A 496 22.20 -9.42 -12.28
N ASP A 497 23.14 -8.72 -11.65
CA ASP A 497 23.33 -7.27 -11.75
C ASP A 497 22.10 -6.46 -11.25
N LEU A 498 21.32 -7.03 -10.34
CA LEU A 498 20.18 -6.38 -9.71
C LEU A 498 20.55 -5.90 -8.31
N GLU A 499 20.48 -4.59 -8.10
CA GLU A 499 20.77 -3.96 -6.81
C GLU A 499 19.51 -3.96 -5.94
N VAL A 500 19.57 -4.56 -4.74
CA VAL A 500 18.47 -4.55 -3.78
C VAL A 500 18.62 -3.33 -2.87
N ILE A 501 17.69 -2.39 -3.00
CA ILE A 501 17.64 -1.16 -2.20
C ILE A 501 16.34 -1.15 -1.43
N ALA A 502 16.38 -0.78 -0.14
CA ALA A 502 15.17 -0.49 0.60
C ALA A 502 15.21 0.88 1.26
N VAL A 503 14.05 1.53 1.32
CA VAL A 503 13.83 2.78 2.06
C VAL A 503 12.91 2.49 3.24
N ASP A 504 13.35 2.86 4.44
CA ASP A 504 12.58 2.74 5.67
C ASP A 504 11.46 3.78 5.69
N LEU A 505 10.21 3.31 5.63
CA LEU A 505 8.99 4.13 5.64
C LEU A 505 8.33 4.17 7.03
N THR A 506 8.96 3.59 8.04
CA THR A 506 8.37 3.38 9.36
C THR A 506 7.90 4.70 9.98
N ASP A 507 6.57 4.81 10.18
CA ASP A 507 5.97 5.89 10.96
C ASP A 507 6.33 5.67 12.45
N PRO A 508 7.04 6.60 13.10
CA PRO A 508 7.42 6.46 14.51
C PRO A 508 6.22 6.19 15.43
N VAL A 509 5.05 6.75 15.11
CA VAL A 509 3.83 6.54 15.91
C VAL A 509 3.34 5.10 15.81
N GLU A 510 3.39 4.49 14.63
CA GLU A 510 2.97 3.09 14.44
C GLU A 510 4.01 2.12 15.02
N ARG A 511 5.30 2.42 14.86
CA ARG A 511 6.36 1.63 15.50
C ARG A 511 6.20 1.61 17.01
N ASP A 512 6.06 2.77 17.64
CA ASP A 512 6.03 2.87 19.10
C ASP A 512 4.74 2.26 19.69
N ARG A 513 3.62 2.24 18.94
CA ARG A 513 2.33 1.71 19.40
C ARG A 513 2.10 0.24 19.04
N LEU A 514 2.54 -0.18 17.87
CA LEU A 514 2.21 -1.47 17.27
C LEU A 514 3.44 -2.32 16.97
N GLY A 515 4.66 -1.81 17.13
CA GLY A 515 5.88 -2.52 16.74
C GLY A 515 5.97 -2.79 15.24
N LEU A 516 5.25 -2.02 14.42
CA LEU A 516 5.20 -2.22 12.98
C LEU A 516 6.23 -1.35 12.26
N HIS A 517 6.83 -1.97 11.25
CA HIS A 517 7.79 -1.37 10.34
C HIS A 517 7.24 -1.46 8.93
N SER A 518 7.53 -0.45 8.11
CA SER A 518 7.19 -0.46 6.70
C SER A 518 8.40 -0.07 5.86
N ALA A 519 8.54 -0.66 4.67
CA ALA A 519 9.62 -0.39 3.75
C ALA A 519 9.11 -0.30 2.32
N LYS A 520 9.84 0.43 1.47
CA LYS A 520 9.75 0.31 0.00
C LYS A 520 11.03 -0.32 -0.51
N VAL A 521 10.91 -1.43 -1.20
CA VAL A 521 11.99 -2.09 -1.93
C VAL A 521 11.99 -1.60 -3.37
N VAL A 522 13.17 -1.23 -3.87
CA VAL A 522 13.41 -0.79 -5.24
C VAL A 522 14.56 -1.63 -5.79
N VAL A 523 14.30 -2.31 -6.91
CA VAL A 523 15.30 -3.15 -7.57
C VAL A 523 15.46 -2.70 -9.03
N PRO A 524 16.34 -1.74 -9.32
CA PRO A 524 16.53 -1.23 -10.67
C PRO A 524 16.94 -2.36 -11.63
N GLY A 525 16.17 -2.55 -12.71
CA GLY A 525 16.32 -3.65 -13.66
C GLY A 525 15.22 -4.72 -13.58
N THR A 526 14.29 -4.63 -12.63
CA THR A 526 13.02 -5.39 -12.65
C THR A 526 11.92 -4.60 -13.34
N LEU A 527 10.86 -5.29 -13.78
CA LEU A 527 9.69 -4.64 -14.37
C LEU A 527 8.80 -3.99 -13.29
N PRO A 528 8.53 -2.68 -13.36
CA PRO A 528 7.62 -2.03 -12.43
C PRO A 528 6.16 -2.26 -12.83
N MET A 529 5.27 -2.37 -11.84
CA MET A 529 3.83 -2.37 -12.05
C MET A 529 3.31 -0.93 -12.18
N THR A 530 2.62 -0.64 -13.28
CA THR A 530 2.03 0.67 -13.58
C THR A 530 0.60 0.52 -14.09
N PHE A 531 -0.24 1.52 -13.79
CA PHE A 531 -1.60 1.58 -14.28
C PHE A 531 -1.73 2.63 -15.37
N GLY A 532 -2.35 2.24 -16.49
CA GLY A 532 -2.45 3.06 -17.69
C GLY A 532 -1.35 2.71 -18.71
N GLU A 533 -1.73 2.55 -19.97
CA GLU A 533 -0.80 2.16 -21.03
C GLU A 533 0.27 3.24 -21.28
N ARG A 534 -0.10 4.52 -21.09
CA ARG A 534 0.85 5.63 -21.24
C ARG A 534 1.91 5.67 -20.16
N ASP A 535 1.65 5.03 -19.02
CA ASP A 535 2.58 4.94 -17.89
C ASP A 535 3.43 3.65 -17.93
N ARG A 536 3.25 2.79 -18.96
CA ARG A 536 4.07 1.59 -19.14
C ARG A 536 5.56 1.93 -19.18
N ARG A 537 6.34 1.19 -18.39
CA ARG A 537 7.78 1.41 -18.18
C ARG A 537 8.60 0.15 -18.49
N THR A 538 8.95 -0.04 -19.76
CA THR A 538 9.81 -1.16 -20.20
C THR A 538 11.16 -0.70 -20.77
N HIS A 539 11.28 0.57 -21.13
CA HIS A 539 12.53 1.13 -21.64
C HIS A 539 13.65 1.11 -20.59
N GLY A 540 14.82 0.59 -20.96
CA GLY A 540 15.98 0.53 -20.06
C GLY A 540 16.02 -0.70 -19.14
N ILE A 541 15.23 -1.74 -19.44
CA ILE A 541 15.23 -3.03 -18.74
C ILE A 541 15.85 -4.15 -19.62
N PRO A 542 17.16 -4.42 -19.54
CA PRO A 542 17.83 -5.35 -20.46
C PRO A 542 17.43 -6.84 -20.30
N ARG A 543 16.89 -7.21 -19.14
CA ARG A 543 16.37 -8.55 -18.87
C ARG A 543 15.11 -8.86 -19.68
N LEU A 544 14.31 -7.84 -20.03
CA LEU A 544 13.11 -8.01 -20.83
C LEU A 544 13.48 -8.24 -22.30
N ARG A 545 13.20 -9.45 -22.82
CA ARG A 545 13.51 -9.86 -24.22
C ARG A 545 12.25 -10.31 -24.95
N PRO A 546 11.38 -9.37 -25.35
CA PRO A 546 10.11 -9.73 -25.96
C PRO A 546 10.33 -10.34 -27.35
N THR A 547 9.58 -11.38 -27.67
CA THR A 547 9.65 -12.09 -28.95
C THR A 547 8.82 -11.43 -30.06
N GLY A 548 8.08 -10.36 -29.72
CA GLY A 548 7.24 -9.58 -30.62
C GLY A 548 6.85 -8.23 -30.00
N PRO A 549 5.84 -7.53 -30.57
CA PRO A 549 5.32 -6.30 -29.98
C PRO A 549 4.81 -6.54 -28.56
N LEU A 550 5.15 -5.61 -27.67
CA LEU A 550 4.67 -5.62 -26.29
C LEU A 550 3.15 -5.50 -26.27
N LEU A 551 2.52 -6.38 -25.50
CA LEU A 551 1.10 -6.30 -25.21
C LEU A 551 0.86 -5.20 -24.17
N PRO A 552 -0.29 -4.52 -24.18
CA PRO A 552 -0.70 -3.70 -23.04
C PRO A 552 -0.74 -4.54 -21.76
N HIS A 553 -0.53 -3.92 -20.59
CA HIS A 553 -0.55 -4.65 -19.31
C HIS A 553 -1.87 -5.44 -19.12
N PRO A 554 -1.81 -6.65 -18.54
CA PRO A 554 -2.97 -7.51 -18.36
C PRO A 554 -3.83 -7.16 -17.14
N PHE A 555 -3.21 -6.55 -16.10
CA PHE A 555 -3.57 -6.44 -14.66
C PHE A 555 -4.06 -7.80 -14.04
N PRO A 556 -3.95 -8.09 -12.72
CA PRO A 556 -4.16 -7.17 -11.60
C PRO A 556 -3.10 -6.13 -11.33
#